data_AF-A0A7Y3T1T3-F1
#
_entry.id   AF-A0A7Y3T1T3-F1
#
_cell.length_a   1.000
_cell.length_b   1.000
_cell.length_c   1.000
_cell.angle_alpha   90.00
_cell.angle_beta   90.00
_cell.angle_gamma   90.00
#
_symmetry.space_group_name_H-M   'P 1'
#
loop_
_entity.id
_entity.type
_entity.pdbx_description
1 polymer ?
#
loop_
_entity_poly.entity_id
_entity_poly.type
_entity_poly.pdbx_seq_one_letter_code
_entity_poly.pdbx_strand_id
1 'polypeptide(L)'
;MDNSRLIAEQKLSALLAKIEASEMALMEQIAGTERPVLLDVIRAIDSIGYLRAFAPNHRVSDLPGYLDICWLGANRALSLFLPGGMVGPGAAWAPTSNDRSRWASSLLYRSGLVSHLKRLVDFLRYGLARLELSKSGAIRFVITAADFEAIDRNAIIWFTQHIKKADRPFLNALEADQGEWVTRELEARVQRDATFGIRYSSSRELEEYFETYAELRARGLPGNDSLPDDCRIGPLSFGQYRTAIVTGMARCLKHTAFVDTLLVRHNPPAARDILTIFAFDHELREQWGGLLNLKDDEADIMLEVLGISPSDSTHLKLIPDCPQALLIRGGDQCWHKPVFGGLNNPFPWVNRKLQRMFRSDWDRAVNLREAVFRDDLRALFPEPRFFMPSKPRRLREGGRVLTDIDAAIFDRQTGTLAVFQIKWQDSFENSLTERASRQSNLVKEGNAWIEVVSNYCAGLGGDERALQLGLPNDMAASAKAMCLFVLTRNGAKFSGGEPQDSRAAWFSWFDLLKRCHSLSPGKDPLLELWKSGRKTRPPRGRREVQRFELDGVRIESVVVN
;
A
#
# COMPACT_ATOMS: atom_id res chain seq x y z
N MET A 1 5.40 34.98 23.92
CA MET A 1 5.07 34.27 22.66
C MET A 1 4.41 32.90 22.94
N ASP A 2 3.79 32.66 24.10
CA ASP A 2 3.55 31.28 24.57
C ASP A 2 2.13 30.93 25.07
N ASN A 3 1.20 31.90 25.15
CA ASN A 3 -0.14 31.60 25.69
C ASN A 3 -1.07 30.94 24.65
N SER A 4 -1.01 31.34 23.38
CA SER A 4 -1.89 30.80 22.32
C SER A 4 -1.58 29.33 21.99
N ARG A 5 -0.30 28.96 21.98
CA ARG A 5 0.14 27.57 21.77
C ARG A 5 -0.30 26.68 22.93
N LEU A 6 -0.06 27.11 24.17
CA LEU A 6 -0.47 26.37 25.36
C LEU A 6 -1.99 26.13 25.37
N ILE A 7 -2.79 27.14 25.01
CA ILE A 7 -4.25 26.99 24.89
C ILE A 7 -4.63 26.00 23.79
N ALA A 8 -3.93 26.01 22.64
CA ALA A 8 -4.17 25.04 21.57
C ALA A 8 -3.84 23.59 22.01
N GLU A 9 -2.73 23.39 22.73
CA GLU A 9 -2.32 22.09 23.29
C GLU A 9 -3.32 21.58 24.32
N GLN A 10 -3.82 22.45 25.20
CA GLN A 10 -4.88 22.11 26.17
C GLN A 10 -6.19 21.72 25.48
N LYS A 11 -6.64 22.51 24.48
CA LYS A 11 -7.85 22.19 23.70
C LYS A 11 -7.71 20.87 22.94
N LEU A 12 -6.56 20.62 22.34
CA LEU A 12 -6.27 19.38 21.64
C LEU A 12 -6.31 18.17 22.59
N SER A 13 -5.68 18.30 23.75
CA SER A 13 -5.66 17.24 24.78
C SER A 13 -7.08 16.94 25.29
N ALA A 14 -7.89 17.97 25.55
CA ALA A 14 -9.28 17.81 25.96
C ALA A 14 -10.14 17.14 24.88
N LEU A 15 -9.93 17.48 23.60
CA LEU A 15 -10.61 16.85 22.47
C LEU A 15 -10.25 15.36 22.37
N LEU A 16 -8.95 15.02 22.47
CA LEU A 16 -8.50 13.62 22.42
C LEU A 16 -9.11 12.78 23.55
N ALA A 17 -9.13 13.32 24.78
CA ALA A 17 -9.78 12.66 25.91
C ALA A 17 -11.30 12.47 25.71
N LYS A 18 -11.99 13.48 25.14
CA LYS A 18 -13.41 13.38 24.81
C LYS A 18 -13.68 12.29 23.76
N ILE A 19 -12.83 12.17 22.75
CA ILE A 19 -12.94 11.13 21.71
C ILE A 19 -12.79 9.74 22.34
N GLU A 20 -11.77 9.55 23.18
CA GLU A 20 -11.54 8.28 23.87
C GLU A 20 -12.71 7.89 24.77
N ALA A 21 -13.23 8.82 25.58
CA ALA A 21 -14.41 8.59 26.41
C ALA A 21 -15.66 8.25 25.59
N SER A 22 -15.87 8.94 24.46
CA SER A 22 -17.00 8.67 23.56
C SER A 22 -16.91 7.30 22.90
N GLU A 23 -15.71 6.84 22.55
CA GLU A 23 -15.49 5.51 21.98
C GLU A 23 -15.69 4.42 23.02
N MET A 24 -15.20 4.62 24.25
CA MET A 24 -15.47 3.69 25.37
C MET A 24 -16.96 3.58 25.67
N ALA A 25 -17.68 4.71 25.76
CA ALA A 25 -19.12 4.71 25.99
C ALA A 25 -19.89 3.99 24.86
N LEU A 26 -19.44 4.15 23.61
CA LEU A 26 -20.01 3.42 22.48
C LEU A 26 -19.79 1.91 22.63
N MET A 27 -18.58 1.49 22.99
CA MET A 27 -18.24 0.07 23.20
C MET A 27 -19.06 -0.54 24.35
N GLU A 28 -19.32 0.20 25.41
CA GLU A 28 -20.19 -0.23 26.51
C GLU A 28 -21.66 -0.34 26.07
N GLN A 29 -22.16 0.63 25.32
CA GLN A 29 -23.55 0.68 24.86
C GLN A 29 -23.94 -0.53 23.99
N ILE A 30 -23.00 -1.02 23.19
CA ILE A 30 -23.22 -2.09 22.22
C ILE A 30 -22.82 -3.46 22.76
N ALA A 31 -22.31 -3.55 23.99
CA ALA A 31 -21.76 -4.79 24.53
C ALA A 31 -22.81 -5.92 24.43
N GLY A 32 -22.40 -7.08 23.89
CA GLY A 32 -23.27 -8.22 23.59
C GLY A 32 -24.04 -8.13 22.26
N THR A 33 -23.92 -7.03 21.51
CA THR A 33 -24.53 -6.85 20.17
C THR A 33 -23.49 -6.54 19.09
N GLU A 34 -22.22 -6.84 19.33
CA GLU A 34 -21.09 -6.48 18.48
C GLU A 34 -21.16 -7.14 17.11
N ARG A 35 -21.67 -8.37 17.01
CA ARG A 35 -21.71 -9.15 15.75
C ARG A 35 -22.58 -8.51 14.66
N PRO A 36 -23.88 -8.20 14.89
CA PRO A 36 -24.68 -7.50 13.89
C PRO A 36 -24.15 -6.10 13.58
N VAL A 37 -23.56 -5.42 14.56
CA VAL A 37 -22.95 -4.10 14.38
C VAL A 37 -21.70 -4.18 13.48
N LEU A 38 -20.86 -5.20 13.66
CA LEU A 38 -19.69 -5.44 12.82
C LEU A 38 -20.11 -5.63 11.36
N LEU A 39 -21.16 -6.41 11.08
CA LEU A 39 -21.69 -6.57 9.73
C LEU A 39 -22.09 -5.23 9.10
N ASP A 40 -22.82 -4.39 9.84
CA ASP A 40 -23.26 -3.08 9.35
C ASP A 40 -22.05 -2.15 9.03
N VAL A 41 -20.99 -2.24 9.83
CA VAL A 41 -19.73 -1.52 9.60
C VAL A 41 -18.99 -2.06 8.38
N ILE A 42 -18.87 -3.37 8.23
CA ILE A 42 -18.27 -4.00 7.05
C ILE A 42 -19.01 -3.56 5.78
N ARG A 43 -20.34 -3.58 5.79
CA ARG A 43 -21.18 -3.13 4.68
C ARG A 43 -21.03 -1.63 4.36
N ALA A 44 -20.84 -0.80 5.39
CA ALA A 44 -20.54 0.61 5.20
C ALA A 44 -19.17 0.80 4.52
N ILE A 45 -18.16 0.02 4.92
CA ILE A 45 -16.82 0.03 4.30
C ILE A 45 -16.89 -0.50 2.86
N ASP A 46 -17.64 -1.56 2.59
CA ASP A 46 -17.88 -2.10 1.24
C ASP A 46 -18.51 -1.06 0.32
N SER A 47 -19.49 -0.31 0.82
CA SER A 47 -20.10 0.79 0.06
C SER A 47 -19.05 1.85 -0.34
N ILE A 48 -18.15 2.21 0.57
CA ILE A 48 -17.05 3.16 0.29
C ILE A 48 -16.02 2.53 -0.65
N GLY A 49 -15.62 1.28 -0.43
CA GLY A 49 -14.66 0.55 -1.25
C GLY A 49 -15.13 0.39 -2.69
N TYR A 50 -16.41 0.08 -2.89
CA TYR A 50 -17.08 0.03 -4.19
C TYR A 50 -17.03 1.40 -4.88
N LEU A 51 -17.45 2.48 -4.19
CA LEU A 51 -17.41 3.83 -4.76
C LEU A 51 -15.98 4.27 -5.09
N ARG A 52 -14.97 3.92 -4.27
CA ARG A 52 -13.57 4.22 -4.59
C ARG A 52 -13.09 3.49 -5.85
N ALA A 53 -13.53 2.26 -6.06
CA ALA A 53 -13.13 1.47 -7.22
C ALA A 53 -13.80 1.92 -8.52
N PHE A 54 -15.11 2.18 -8.49
CA PHE A 54 -15.93 2.40 -9.70
C PHE A 54 -16.42 3.84 -9.89
N ALA A 55 -16.47 4.63 -8.82
CA ALA A 55 -16.91 6.03 -8.85
C ALA A 55 -16.00 6.94 -7.99
N PRO A 56 -14.66 6.96 -8.22
CA PRO A 56 -13.71 7.65 -7.33
C PRO A 56 -13.94 9.17 -7.22
N ASN A 57 -14.69 9.75 -8.16
CA ASN A 57 -15.07 11.16 -8.16
C ASN A 57 -16.43 11.43 -7.49
N HIS A 58 -17.06 10.41 -6.87
CA HIS A 58 -18.33 10.57 -6.17
C HIS A 58 -18.19 11.59 -5.04
N ARG A 59 -19.13 12.52 -4.98
CA ARG A 59 -19.16 13.60 -3.99
C ARG A 59 -20.44 13.52 -3.18
N VAL A 60 -20.29 13.66 -1.88
CA VAL A 60 -21.40 13.91 -0.97
C VAL A 60 -21.46 15.41 -0.76
N SER A 61 -22.61 16.02 -1.08
CA SER A 61 -22.86 17.45 -0.82
C SER A 61 -22.50 17.76 0.64
N ASP A 62 -21.82 18.88 0.86
CA ASP A 62 -21.32 19.35 2.16
C ASP A 62 -20.16 18.56 2.79
N LEU A 63 -19.75 17.41 2.22
CA LEU A 63 -18.63 16.61 2.69
C LEU A 63 -17.60 16.34 1.57
N PRO A 64 -16.86 17.36 1.11
CA PRO A 64 -15.79 17.15 0.13
C PRO A 64 -14.72 16.19 0.70
N GLY A 65 -14.25 15.25 -0.12
CA GLY A 65 -13.30 14.23 0.32
C GLY A 65 -13.90 13.11 1.18
N TYR A 66 -15.24 13.00 1.25
CA TYR A 66 -15.95 11.99 2.03
C TYR A 66 -15.39 10.56 1.85
N LEU A 67 -15.14 10.12 0.61
CA LEU A 67 -14.62 8.77 0.35
C LEU A 67 -13.23 8.55 0.96
N ASP A 68 -12.34 9.54 0.91
CA ASP A 68 -10.98 9.44 1.47
C ASP A 68 -11.02 9.46 3.01
N ILE A 69 -11.85 10.31 3.60
CA ILE A 69 -12.04 10.38 5.04
C ILE A 69 -12.62 9.07 5.57
N CYS A 70 -13.71 8.57 4.98
CA CYS A 70 -14.30 7.29 5.39
C CYS A 70 -13.32 6.13 5.25
N TRP A 71 -12.53 6.10 4.16
CA TRP A 71 -11.52 5.05 3.96
C TRP A 71 -10.46 5.05 5.06
N LEU A 72 -9.95 6.23 5.42
CA LEU A 72 -9.02 6.42 6.53
C LEU A 72 -9.63 5.99 7.89
N GLY A 73 -10.95 6.03 8.01
CA GLY A 73 -11.70 5.61 9.20
C GLY A 73 -11.95 4.12 9.32
N ALA A 74 -11.79 3.35 8.25
CA ALA A 74 -12.27 1.97 8.16
C ALA A 74 -11.70 1.05 9.25
N ASN A 75 -10.37 1.05 9.44
CA ASN A 75 -9.76 0.23 10.48
C ASN A 75 -10.17 0.64 11.90
N ARG A 76 -10.25 1.95 12.16
CA ARG A 76 -10.69 2.47 13.46
C ARG A 76 -12.13 2.06 13.75
N ALA A 77 -13.01 2.20 12.77
CA ALA A 77 -14.40 1.76 12.88
C ALA A 77 -14.48 0.26 13.17
N LEU A 78 -13.76 -0.59 12.43
CA LEU A 78 -13.71 -2.03 12.69
C LEU A 78 -13.23 -2.34 14.11
N SER A 79 -12.11 -1.75 14.52
CA SER A 79 -11.41 -2.05 15.77
C SER A 79 -12.25 -1.81 17.03
N LEU A 80 -13.28 -0.96 16.98
CA LEU A 80 -14.18 -0.70 18.11
C LEU A 80 -15.02 -1.93 18.49
N PHE A 81 -15.19 -2.88 17.57
CA PHE A 81 -16.06 -4.04 17.74
C PHE A 81 -15.30 -5.36 17.84
N LEU A 82 -13.97 -5.32 17.92
CA LEU A 82 -13.12 -6.51 17.92
C LEU A 82 -12.57 -6.85 19.31
N PRO A 83 -12.41 -8.14 19.66
CA PRO A 83 -12.78 -9.31 18.85
C PRO A 83 -14.26 -9.71 18.96
N GLY A 84 -15.07 -9.03 19.79
CA GLY A 84 -16.44 -9.46 20.13
C GLY A 84 -17.36 -9.72 18.92
N GLY A 85 -17.25 -8.92 17.87
CA GLY A 85 -18.02 -9.10 16.64
C GLY A 85 -17.61 -10.29 15.77
N MET A 86 -16.43 -10.89 16.03
CA MET A 86 -15.85 -11.99 15.24
C MET A 86 -16.13 -13.37 15.81
N VAL A 87 -16.65 -13.45 17.04
CA VAL A 87 -16.82 -14.72 17.78
C VAL A 87 -18.29 -15.07 17.97
N GLY A 88 -18.58 -16.36 18.12
CA GLY A 88 -19.92 -16.90 18.38
C GLY A 88 -20.47 -17.75 17.24
N PRO A 89 -21.60 -18.44 17.48
CA PRO A 89 -22.10 -19.48 16.58
C PRO A 89 -22.70 -18.90 15.29
N GLY A 90 -22.52 -19.63 14.19
CA GLY A 90 -23.09 -19.31 12.87
C GLY A 90 -22.65 -17.96 12.31
N ALA A 91 -23.30 -17.50 11.24
CA ALA A 91 -23.09 -16.16 10.68
C ALA A 91 -24.12 -15.18 11.22
N ALA A 92 -23.68 -14.04 11.75
CA ALA A 92 -24.58 -12.92 12.01
C ALA A 92 -24.99 -12.32 10.66
N TRP A 93 -26.23 -12.58 10.23
CA TRP A 93 -26.73 -12.12 8.94
C TRP A 93 -28.18 -11.63 9.03
N ALA A 94 -28.39 -10.37 8.67
CA ALA A 94 -29.71 -9.76 8.55
C ALA A 94 -29.64 -8.56 7.59
N PRO A 95 -30.75 -8.14 6.95
CA PRO A 95 -30.80 -6.87 6.23
C PRO A 95 -30.47 -5.67 7.13
N THR A 96 -29.76 -4.68 6.59
CA THR A 96 -29.45 -3.46 7.33
C THR A 96 -30.62 -2.48 7.21
N SER A 97 -31.30 -2.18 8.32
CA SER A 97 -32.32 -1.12 8.38
C SER A 97 -31.72 0.25 8.00
N ASN A 98 -32.55 1.17 7.49
CA ASN A 98 -32.11 2.53 7.15
C ASN A 98 -31.41 3.28 8.30
N ASP A 99 -31.87 3.12 9.54
CA ASP A 99 -31.27 3.80 10.69
C ASP A 99 -29.89 3.25 11.02
N ARG A 100 -29.73 1.92 11.07
CA ARG A 100 -28.41 1.27 11.21
C ARG A 100 -27.47 1.61 10.06
N SER A 101 -27.98 1.69 8.83
CA SER A 101 -27.23 2.10 7.65
C SER A 101 -26.65 3.52 7.80
N ARG A 102 -27.50 4.48 8.19
CA ARG A 102 -27.07 5.87 8.46
C ARG A 102 -26.08 5.93 9.61
N TRP A 103 -26.37 5.24 10.71
CA TRP A 103 -25.51 5.17 11.89
C TRP A 103 -24.11 4.63 11.54
N ALA A 104 -24.01 3.51 10.82
CA ALA A 104 -22.73 2.92 10.43
C ALA A 104 -21.93 3.84 9.49
N SER A 105 -22.61 4.53 8.56
CA SER A 105 -21.98 5.54 7.71
C SER A 105 -21.48 6.75 8.50
N SER A 106 -22.26 7.25 9.46
CA SER A 106 -21.84 8.35 10.36
C SER A 106 -20.66 7.95 11.24
N LEU A 107 -20.67 6.73 11.78
CA LEU A 107 -19.55 6.19 12.56
C LEU A 107 -18.28 6.08 11.71
N LEU A 108 -18.38 5.57 10.49
CA LEU A 108 -17.24 5.43 9.58
C LEU A 108 -16.64 6.79 9.23
N TYR A 109 -17.48 7.78 8.92
CA TYR A 109 -17.04 9.15 8.65
C TYR A 109 -16.37 9.79 9.88
N ARG A 110 -17.00 9.70 11.07
CA ARG A 110 -16.41 10.21 12.32
C ARG A 110 -15.07 9.54 12.61
N SER A 111 -14.99 8.22 12.45
CA SER A 111 -13.74 7.45 12.62
C SER A 111 -12.65 7.96 11.67
N GLY A 112 -13.03 8.34 10.45
CA GLY A 112 -12.15 8.98 9.48
C GLY A 112 -11.58 10.31 9.95
N LEU A 113 -12.44 11.20 10.47
CA LEU A 113 -12.01 12.49 11.03
C LEU A 113 -11.08 12.31 12.23
N VAL A 114 -11.37 11.34 13.10
CA VAL A 114 -10.50 11.01 14.24
C VAL A 114 -9.14 10.49 13.76
N SER A 115 -9.11 9.56 12.80
CA SER A 115 -7.87 9.05 12.22
C SER A 115 -7.07 10.17 11.54
N HIS A 116 -7.74 11.11 10.87
CA HIS A 116 -7.10 12.29 10.28
C HIS A 116 -6.49 13.20 11.34
N LEU A 117 -7.22 13.49 12.43
CA LEU A 117 -6.70 14.25 13.57
C LEU A 117 -5.47 13.57 14.18
N LYS A 118 -5.51 12.24 14.42
CA LYS A 118 -4.36 11.51 14.98
C LYS A 118 -3.13 11.60 14.07
N ARG A 119 -3.31 11.55 12.75
CA ARG A 119 -2.22 11.78 11.79
C ARG A 119 -1.62 13.20 11.91
N LEU A 120 -2.46 14.21 12.12
CA LEU A 120 -1.99 15.59 12.36
C LEU A 120 -1.23 15.72 13.69
N VAL A 121 -1.66 15.00 14.73
CA VAL A 121 -0.92 14.91 16.01
C VAL A 121 0.45 14.27 15.79
N ASP A 122 0.53 13.19 15.02
CA ASP A 122 1.81 12.57 14.67
C ASP A 122 2.72 13.51 13.85
N PHE A 123 2.16 14.39 13.00
CA PHE A 123 2.97 15.41 12.33
C PHE A 123 3.65 16.36 13.33
N LEU A 124 3.00 16.71 14.45
CA LEU A 124 3.66 17.47 15.52
C LEU A 124 4.80 16.67 16.15
N ARG A 125 4.54 15.40 16.47
CA ARG A 125 5.49 14.48 17.09
C ARG A 125 6.77 14.33 16.27
N TYR A 126 6.65 14.27 14.95
CA TYR A 126 7.78 14.10 14.02
C TYR A 126 8.32 15.43 13.46
N GLY A 127 7.92 16.58 14.02
CA GLY A 127 8.43 17.89 13.61
C GLY A 127 8.03 18.32 12.20
N LEU A 128 6.99 17.72 11.63
CA LEU A 128 6.47 18.03 10.29
C LEU A 128 5.48 19.19 10.30
N ALA A 129 4.89 19.48 11.46
CA ALA A 129 3.95 20.57 11.67
C ALA A 129 4.18 21.28 13.01
N ARG A 130 3.60 22.47 13.13
CA ARG A 130 3.48 23.24 14.37
C ARG A 130 2.02 23.42 14.74
N LEU A 131 1.75 23.56 16.04
CA LEU A 131 0.41 23.80 16.56
C LEU A 131 0.23 25.27 16.93
N GLU A 132 -0.87 25.86 16.49
CA GLU A 132 -1.26 27.23 16.80
C GLU A 132 -2.76 27.32 17.07
N LEU A 133 -3.18 28.38 17.77
CA LEU A 133 -4.59 28.75 17.86
C LEU A 133 -4.91 29.77 16.75
N SER A 134 -5.89 29.47 15.91
CA SER A 134 -6.33 30.43 14.89
C SER A 134 -7.01 31.64 15.52
N LYS A 135 -7.13 32.74 14.76
CA LYS A 135 -7.92 33.91 15.17
C LYS A 135 -9.41 33.58 15.39
N SER A 136 -9.93 32.53 14.74
CA SER A 136 -11.29 32.04 14.95
C SER A 136 -11.41 31.12 16.16
N GLY A 137 -10.33 30.86 16.89
CA GLY A 137 -10.30 29.96 18.05
C GLY A 137 -10.24 28.47 17.71
N ALA A 138 -10.01 28.14 16.44
CA ALA A 138 -9.81 26.77 15.94
C ALA A 138 -8.39 26.27 16.26
N ILE A 139 -8.25 24.96 16.45
CA ILE A 139 -6.94 24.30 16.57
C ILE A 139 -6.34 24.26 15.17
N ARG A 140 -5.17 24.89 14.96
CA ARG A 140 -4.53 25.00 13.66
C ARG A 140 -3.21 24.25 13.61
N PHE A 141 -3.13 23.27 12.72
CA PHE A 141 -1.90 22.56 12.37
C PHE A 141 -1.24 23.26 11.17
N VAL A 142 -0.07 23.84 11.40
CA VAL A 142 0.73 24.50 10.36
C VAL A 142 1.79 23.52 9.88
N ILE A 143 1.56 22.91 8.71
CA ILE A 143 2.48 21.95 8.09
C ILE A 143 3.62 22.74 7.46
N THR A 144 4.81 22.60 8.04
CA THR A 144 6.03 23.33 7.66
C THR A 144 6.99 22.49 6.84
N ALA A 145 6.84 21.16 6.86
CA ALA A 145 7.66 20.28 6.06
C ALA A 145 7.23 20.32 4.59
N ALA A 146 8.20 20.47 3.69
CA ALA A 146 7.95 20.29 2.27
C ALA A 146 7.66 18.82 1.95
N ASP A 147 6.69 18.56 1.08
CA ASP A 147 6.24 17.21 0.73
C ASP A 147 7.15 16.54 -0.31
N PHE A 148 8.32 16.09 0.14
CA PHE A 148 9.26 15.35 -0.70
C PHE A 148 8.71 13.97 -1.10
N GLU A 149 7.90 13.36 -0.23
CA GLU A 149 7.28 12.06 -0.48
C GLU A 149 6.31 12.08 -1.67
N ALA A 150 5.78 13.25 -2.03
CA ALA A 150 4.98 13.41 -3.25
C ALA A 150 5.74 12.98 -4.52
N ILE A 151 7.07 13.03 -4.53
CA ILE A 151 7.89 12.56 -5.65
C ILE A 151 7.67 11.06 -5.86
N ASP A 152 7.83 10.27 -4.80
CA ASP A 152 7.66 8.81 -4.86
C ASP A 152 6.19 8.42 -5.06
N ARG A 153 5.25 9.10 -4.39
CA ARG A 153 3.81 8.86 -4.61
C ARG A 153 3.42 9.10 -6.08
N ASN A 154 3.89 10.19 -6.68
CA ASN A 154 3.64 10.49 -8.10
C ASN A 154 4.33 9.50 -9.04
N ALA A 155 5.45 8.91 -8.65
CA ALA A 155 6.14 7.88 -9.42
C ALA A 155 5.39 6.55 -9.38
N ILE A 156 4.87 6.14 -8.21
CA ILE A 156 4.00 4.96 -8.06
C ILE A 156 2.71 5.14 -8.87
N ILE A 157 2.04 6.30 -8.77
CA ILE A 157 0.84 6.60 -9.56
C ILE A 157 1.14 6.49 -11.06
N TRP A 158 2.26 7.08 -11.50
CA TRP A 158 2.69 6.97 -12.90
C TRP A 158 2.92 5.51 -13.31
N PHE A 159 3.58 4.70 -12.48
CA PHE A 159 3.84 3.30 -12.76
C PHE A 159 2.54 2.51 -12.89
N THR A 160 1.62 2.63 -11.94
CA THR A 160 0.32 1.95 -12.00
C THR A 160 -0.47 2.38 -13.25
N GLN A 161 -0.44 3.65 -13.64
CA GLN A 161 -1.07 4.13 -14.88
C GLN A 161 -0.36 3.59 -16.13
N HIS A 162 0.97 3.48 -16.11
CA HIS A 162 1.76 2.96 -17.21
C HIS A 162 1.47 1.48 -17.45
N ILE A 163 1.45 0.65 -16.40
CA ILE A 163 1.07 -0.77 -16.48
C ILE A 163 -0.36 -0.91 -16.99
N LYS A 164 -1.32 -0.16 -16.43
CA LYS A 164 -2.71 -0.16 -16.93
C LYS A 164 -2.82 0.21 -18.41
N LYS A 165 -1.98 1.12 -18.90
CA LYS A 165 -1.95 1.49 -20.33
C LYS A 165 -1.34 0.37 -21.17
N ALA A 166 -0.29 -0.28 -20.69
CA ALA A 166 0.35 -1.42 -21.36
C ALA A 166 -0.58 -2.64 -21.44
N ASP A 167 -1.37 -2.89 -20.39
CA ASP A 167 -2.33 -4.00 -20.32
C ASP A 167 -3.66 -3.70 -21.05
N ARG A 168 -3.94 -2.43 -21.40
CA ARG A 168 -5.20 -2.01 -22.03
C ARG A 168 -5.54 -2.77 -23.33
N PRO A 169 -4.59 -3.04 -24.25
CA PRO A 169 -4.91 -3.83 -25.44
C PRO A 169 -5.41 -5.24 -25.13
N PHE A 170 -4.86 -5.88 -24.09
CA PHE A 170 -5.31 -7.21 -23.65
C PHE A 170 -6.71 -7.16 -23.04
N LEU A 171 -6.98 -6.14 -22.21
CA LEU A 171 -8.32 -5.92 -21.66
C LEU A 171 -9.35 -5.65 -22.74
N ASN A 172 -9.02 -4.79 -23.72
CA ASN A 172 -9.92 -4.50 -24.84
C ASN A 172 -10.18 -5.74 -25.70
N ALA A 173 -9.17 -6.58 -25.93
CA ALA A 173 -9.34 -7.84 -26.66
C ALA A 173 -10.24 -8.82 -25.89
N LEU A 174 -10.05 -8.95 -24.57
CA LEU A 174 -10.88 -9.78 -23.71
C LEU A 174 -12.34 -9.29 -23.68
N GLU A 175 -12.56 -7.98 -23.57
CA GLU A 175 -13.90 -7.36 -23.61
C GLU A 175 -14.57 -7.49 -24.98
N ALA A 176 -13.83 -7.35 -26.09
CA ALA A 176 -14.38 -7.50 -27.43
C ALA A 176 -14.75 -8.95 -27.78
N ASP A 177 -13.96 -9.92 -27.32
CA ASP A 177 -14.19 -11.34 -27.57
C ASP A 177 -15.36 -11.89 -26.73
N GLN A 178 -15.44 -11.49 -25.46
CA GLN A 178 -16.30 -12.14 -24.48
C GLN A 178 -17.34 -11.22 -23.83
N GLY A 179 -17.32 -9.91 -24.02
CA GLY A 179 -18.13 -8.94 -23.26
C GLY A 179 -19.65 -9.15 -23.38
N GLU A 180 -20.16 -9.38 -24.59
CA GLU A 180 -21.59 -9.68 -24.80
C GLU A 180 -21.99 -11.05 -24.20
N TRP A 181 -21.09 -12.03 -24.28
CA TRP A 181 -21.31 -13.34 -23.67
C TRP A 181 -21.31 -13.25 -22.13
N VAL A 182 -20.33 -12.56 -21.54
CA VAL A 182 -20.25 -12.32 -20.09
C VAL A 182 -21.51 -11.62 -19.59
N THR A 183 -21.98 -10.58 -20.29
CA THR A 183 -23.21 -9.86 -19.91
C THR A 183 -24.42 -10.80 -19.87
N ARG A 184 -24.58 -11.64 -20.91
CA ARG A 184 -25.66 -12.64 -20.96
C ARG A 184 -25.55 -13.68 -19.85
N GLU A 185 -24.34 -14.19 -19.57
CA GLU A 185 -24.12 -15.16 -18.49
C GLU A 185 -24.40 -14.56 -17.11
N LEU A 186 -23.99 -13.31 -16.88
CA LEU A 186 -24.27 -12.60 -15.63
C LEU A 186 -25.80 -12.47 -15.43
N GLU A 187 -26.52 -12.05 -16.47
CA GLU A 187 -27.98 -11.93 -16.43
C GLU A 187 -28.68 -13.29 -16.21
N ALA A 188 -28.27 -14.33 -16.93
CA ALA A 188 -28.89 -15.64 -16.82
C ALA A 188 -28.70 -16.28 -15.44
N ARG A 189 -27.62 -15.92 -14.73
CA ARG A 189 -27.20 -16.62 -13.51
C ARG A 189 -27.46 -15.86 -12.21
N VAL A 190 -27.89 -14.59 -12.26
CA VAL A 190 -28.21 -13.82 -11.05
C VAL A 190 -29.71 -13.66 -10.84
N GLN A 191 -30.12 -13.78 -9.59
CA GLN A 191 -31.49 -13.48 -9.16
C GLN A 191 -31.50 -12.91 -7.74
N ARG A 192 -32.62 -12.25 -7.41
CA ARG A 192 -32.88 -11.79 -6.05
C ARG A 192 -33.17 -12.99 -5.16
N ASP A 193 -32.56 -13.01 -3.99
CA ASP A 193 -32.86 -13.98 -2.93
C ASP A 193 -33.63 -13.29 -1.80
N ALA A 194 -34.68 -13.93 -1.28
CA ALA A 194 -35.51 -13.34 -0.23
C ALA A 194 -34.79 -13.22 1.13
N THR A 195 -33.84 -14.12 1.40
CA THR A 195 -33.13 -14.19 2.68
C THR A 195 -31.79 -13.45 2.60
N PHE A 196 -31.05 -13.68 1.52
CA PHE A 196 -29.68 -13.19 1.36
C PHE A 196 -29.57 -11.97 0.44
N GLY A 197 -30.68 -11.52 -0.15
CA GLY A 197 -30.73 -10.40 -1.09
C GLY A 197 -30.30 -10.78 -2.52
N ILE A 198 -29.24 -11.59 -2.64
CA ILE A 198 -28.66 -12.04 -3.92
C ILE A 198 -28.41 -13.55 -3.91
N ARG A 199 -28.65 -14.20 -5.07
CA ARG A 199 -28.19 -15.55 -5.38
C ARG A 199 -27.64 -15.57 -6.79
N TYR A 200 -26.47 -16.19 -6.98
CA TYR A 200 -25.93 -16.43 -8.30
C TYR A 200 -25.16 -17.76 -8.38
N SER A 201 -24.92 -18.21 -9.60
CA SER A 201 -24.02 -19.31 -9.93
C SER A 201 -22.94 -18.84 -10.91
N SER A 202 -21.88 -19.63 -11.09
CA SER A 202 -20.81 -19.34 -12.05
C SER A 202 -20.62 -20.49 -13.02
N SER A 203 -19.98 -20.23 -14.15
CA SER A 203 -19.32 -21.24 -14.98
C SER A 203 -17.80 -21.12 -14.86
N ARG A 204 -17.06 -22.10 -15.38
CA ARG A 204 -15.59 -22.08 -15.42
C ARG A 204 -15.09 -20.97 -16.35
N GLU A 205 -15.73 -20.78 -17.49
CA GLU A 205 -15.39 -19.74 -18.46
C GLU A 205 -15.59 -18.34 -17.87
N LEU A 206 -16.65 -18.16 -17.06
CA LEU A 206 -16.90 -16.89 -16.38
C LEU A 206 -15.85 -16.65 -15.27
N GLU A 207 -15.40 -17.72 -14.61
CA GLU A 207 -14.28 -17.63 -13.66
C GLU A 207 -12.98 -17.22 -14.35
N GLU A 208 -12.63 -17.86 -15.46
CA GLU A 208 -11.42 -17.59 -16.24
C GLU A 208 -11.39 -16.14 -16.75
N TYR A 209 -12.54 -15.60 -17.16
CA TYR A 209 -12.66 -14.18 -17.53
C TYR A 209 -12.24 -13.25 -16.38
N PHE A 210 -12.80 -13.44 -15.18
CA PHE A 210 -12.48 -12.59 -14.04
C PHE A 210 -11.10 -12.88 -13.43
N GLU A 211 -10.60 -14.11 -13.52
CA GLU A 211 -9.23 -14.49 -13.15
C GLU A 211 -8.22 -13.75 -14.04
N THR A 212 -8.42 -13.78 -15.36
CA THR A 212 -7.58 -13.05 -16.32
C THR A 212 -7.59 -11.54 -16.06
N TYR A 213 -8.78 -10.98 -15.82
CA TYR A 213 -8.92 -9.56 -15.48
C TYR A 213 -8.18 -9.21 -14.19
N ALA A 214 -8.29 -10.04 -13.16
CA ALA A 214 -7.64 -9.84 -11.87
C ALA A 214 -6.11 -9.95 -11.97
N GLU A 215 -5.59 -10.89 -12.77
CA GLU A 215 -4.15 -11.02 -13.02
C GLU A 215 -3.56 -9.78 -13.67
N LEU A 216 -4.20 -9.26 -14.72
CA LEU A 216 -3.79 -8.01 -15.38
C LEU A 216 -3.82 -6.84 -14.38
N ARG A 217 -4.87 -6.77 -13.55
CA ARG A 217 -4.99 -5.73 -12.54
C ARG A 217 -3.90 -5.82 -11.46
N ALA A 218 -3.56 -7.04 -11.00
CA ALA A 218 -2.61 -7.27 -9.92
C ALA A 218 -1.17 -6.83 -10.27
N ARG A 219 -0.78 -6.91 -11.55
CA ARG A 219 0.57 -6.50 -12.03
C ARG A 219 0.94 -5.05 -11.66
N GLY A 220 -0.06 -4.16 -11.61
CA GLY A 220 0.15 -2.75 -11.28
C GLY A 220 0.01 -2.41 -9.79
N LEU A 221 -0.27 -3.40 -8.92
CA LEU A 221 -0.52 -3.18 -7.50
C LEU A 221 0.77 -3.31 -6.67
N PRO A 222 1.08 -2.30 -5.82
CA PRO A 222 2.20 -2.41 -4.89
C PRO A 222 2.05 -3.62 -3.96
N GLY A 223 3.12 -4.40 -3.84
CA GLY A 223 3.19 -5.57 -2.97
C GLY A 223 3.00 -6.91 -3.67
N ASN A 224 2.56 -6.91 -4.94
CA ASN A 224 2.43 -8.11 -5.78
C ASN A 224 3.75 -8.85 -5.99
N ASP A 225 4.86 -8.10 -6.00
CA ASP A 225 6.24 -8.54 -6.22
C ASP A 225 7.09 -8.49 -4.93
N SER A 226 6.44 -8.61 -3.76
CA SER A 226 7.15 -8.45 -2.48
C SER A 226 8.21 -9.51 -2.22
N LEU A 227 8.02 -10.72 -2.74
CA LEU A 227 8.98 -11.82 -2.61
C LEU A 227 9.01 -12.63 -3.92
N PRO A 228 10.09 -13.37 -4.20
CA PRO A 228 10.11 -14.40 -5.23
C PRO A 228 9.08 -15.51 -4.97
N ASP A 229 8.50 -16.05 -6.03
CA ASP A 229 7.39 -17.02 -5.99
C ASP A 229 7.72 -18.32 -5.27
N ASP A 230 8.97 -18.76 -5.41
CA ASP A 230 9.49 -20.02 -4.88
C ASP A 230 9.86 -19.94 -3.39
N CYS A 231 9.89 -18.73 -2.82
CA CYS A 231 10.18 -18.53 -1.40
C CYS A 231 9.10 -19.15 -0.51
N ARG A 232 9.52 -20.09 0.35
CA ARG A 232 8.66 -20.71 1.36
C ARG A 232 8.46 -19.79 2.57
N ILE A 233 7.20 -19.55 2.93
CA ILE A 233 6.76 -18.77 4.10
C ILE A 233 5.70 -19.57 4.85
N GLY A 234 6.06 -20.13 6.01
CA GLY A 234 5.25 -21.18 6.63
C GLY A 234 5.18 -22.41 5.71
N PRO A 235 4.01 -23.08 5.59
CA PRO A 235 3.91 -24.28 4.77
C PRO A 235 3.86 -24.00 3.26
N LEU A 236 3.51 -22.78 2.84
CA LEU A 236 3.25 -22.45 1.44
C LEU A 236 4.35 -21.58 0.83
N SER A 237 4.41 -21.55 -0.50
CA SER A 237 5.26 -20.59 -1.22
C SER A 237 4.58 -19.23 -1.36
N PHE A 238 5.37 -18.17 -1.56
CA PHE A 238 4.83 -16.85 -1.84
C PHE A 238 3.98 -16.83 -3.12
N GLY A 239 4.36 -17.60 -4.14
CA GLY A 239 3.58 -17.78 -5.36
C GLY A 239 2.18 -18.34 -5.08
N GLN A 240 2.06 -19.31 -4.16
CA GLN A 240 0.75 -19.86 -3.74
C GLN A 240 -0.10 -18.80 -3.04
N TYR A 241 0.47 -18.00 -2.14
CA TYR A 241 -0.25 -16.88 -1.53
C TYR A 241 -0.67 -15.85 -2.57
N ARG A 242 0.21 -15.48 -3.52
CA ARG A 242 -0.13 -14.54 -4.60
C ARG A 242 -1.31 -15.06 -5.43
N THR A 243 -1.28 -16.32 -5.85
CA THR A 243 -2.39 -16.93 -6.60
C THR A 243 -3.69 -16.81 -5.81
N ALA A 244 -3.69 -17.15 -4.51
CA ALA A 244 -4.88 -17.04 -3.67
C ALA A 244 -5.39 -15.59 -3.51
N ILE A 245 -4.48 -14.61 -3.43
CA ILE A 245 -4.82 -13.18 -3.41
C ILE A 245 -5.51 -12.76 -4.71
N VAL A 246 -4.91 -13.10 -5.86
CA VAL A 246 -5.43 -12.75 -7.19
C VAL A 246 -6.78 -13.42 -7.43
N THR A 247 -6.95 -14.69 -7.07
CA THR A 247 -8.24 -15.38 -7.13
C THR A 247 -9.27 -14.73 -6.20
N GLY A 248 -8.87 -14.25 -5.01
CA GLY A 248 -9.73 -13.45 -4.14
C GLY A 248 -10.19 -12.15 -4.81
N MET A 249 -9.28 -11.43 -5.48
CA MET A 249 -9.62 -10.24 -6.27
C MET A 249 -10.61 -10.58 -7.40
N ALA A 250 -10.38 -11.66 -8.15
CA ALA A 250 -11.27 -12.14 -9.21
C ALA A 250 -12.68 -12.44 -8.67
N ARG A 251 -12.76 -13.10 -7.51
CA ARG A 251 -14.03 -13.40 -6.83
C ARG A 251 -14.78 -12.14 -6.41
N CYS A 252 -14.08 -11.12 -5.90
CA CYS A 252 -14.70 -9.82 -5.61
C CYS A 252 -15.21 -9.11 -6.88
N LEU A 253 -14.39 -9.08 -7.95
CA LEU A 253 -14.78 -8.49 -9.24
C LEU A 253 -16.02 -9.17 -9.84
N LYS A 254 -16.03 -10.50 -9.85
CA LYS A 254 -17.17 -11.31 -10.32
C LYS A 254 -18.42 -11.04 -9.49
N HIS A 255 -18.27 -11.05 -8.16
CA HIS A 255 -19.39 -10.77 -7.27
C HIS A 255 -19.97 -9.38 -7.50
N THR A 256 -19.12 -8.35 -7.63
CA THR A 256 -19.58 -7.00 -7.94
C THR A 256 -20.26 -6.90 -9.30
N ALA A 257 -19.77 -7.60 -10.32
CA ALA A 257 -20.46 -7.63 -11.62
C ALA A 257 -21.88 -8.21 -11.51
N PHE A 258 -22.06 -9.29 -10.73
CA PHE A 258 -23.40 -9.83 -10.44
C PHE A 258 -24.28 -8.86 -9.65
N VAL A 259 -23.71 -8.15 -8.67
CA VAL A 259 -24.40 -7.10 -7.91
C VAL A 259 -24.90 -6.01 -8.86
N ASP A 260 -24.04 -5.49 -9.74
CA ASP A 260 -24.39 -4.44 -10.70
C ASP A 260 -25.49 -4.90 -11.66
N THR A 261 -25.39 -6.12 -12.19
CA THR A 261 -26.43 -6.72 -13.04
C THR A 261 -27.77 -6.87 -12.31
N LEU A 262 -27.76 -7.18 -11.00
CA LEU A 262 -28.99 -7.29 -10.23
C LEU A 262 -29.59 -5.92 -9.88
N LEU A 263 -28.76 -4.92 -9.60
CA LEU A 263 -29.20 -3.58 -9.18
C LEU A 263 -29.95 -2.81 -10.26
N VAL A 264 -29.74 -3.15 -11.55
CA VAL A 264 -30.47 -2.53 -12.67
C VAL A 264 -31.82 -3.18 -12.96
N ARG A 265 -32.18 -4.27 -12.26
CA ARG A 265 -33.48 -4.95 -12.44
C ARG A 265 -34.61 -4.23 -11.71
N HIS A 266 -35.84 -4.58 -12.06
CA HIS A 266 -37.02 -4.11 -11.33
C HIS A 266 -37.02 -4.61 -9.87
N ASN A 267 -37.23 -3.70 -8.92
CA ASN A 267 -37.26 -3.96 -7.47
C ASN A 267 -35.98 -4.65 -6.94
N PRO A 268 -34.80 -4.03 -7.10
CA PRO A 268 -33.54 -4.60 -6.65
C PRO A 268 -33.44 -4.57 -5.10
N PRO A 269 -32.64 -5.46 -4.49
CA PRO A 269 -32.25 -5.31 -3.09
C PRO A 269 -31.41 -4.03 -2.90
N ALA A 270 -31.24 -3.58 -1.64
CA ALA A 270 -30.31 -2.50 -1.36
C ALA A 270 -28.87 -2.95 -1.64
N ALA A 271 -28.10 -2.17 -2.42
CA ALA A 271 -26.72 -2.51 -2.77
C ALA A 271 -25.86 -2.86 -1.55
N ARG A 272 -26.04 -2.10 -0.46
CA ARG A 272 -25.34 -2.32 0.81
C ARG A 272 -25.57 -3.71 1.42
N ASP A 273 -26.75 -4.29 1.23
CA ASP A 273 -27.08 -5.60 1.80
C ASP A 273 -26.46 -6.77 1.02
N ILE A 274 -26.07 -6.54 -0.24
CA ILE A 274 -25.63 -7.59 -1.16
C ILE A 274 -24.17 -7.47 -1.61
N LEU A 275 -23.46 -6.37 -1.31
CA LEU A 275 -22.04 -6.21 -1.61
C LEU A 275 -21.15 -7.07 -0.70
N THR A 276 -21.51 -7.17 0.58
CA THR A 276 -20.90 -8.15 1.49
C THR A 276 -21.65 -9.45 1.33
N ILE A 277 -20.95 -10.59 1.38
CA ILE A 277 -21.56 -11.92 1.57
C ILE A 277 -20.80 -12.67 2.66
N PHE A 278 -21.19 -13.91 2.98
CA PHE A 278 -20.43 -14.76 3.89
C PHE A 278 -20.29 -16.17 3.32
N ALA A 279 -19.38 -16.95 3.91
CA ALA A 279 -19.23 -18.38 3.66
C ALA A 279 -18.78 -19.08 4.94
N PHE A 280 -19.09 -20.37 5.06
CA PHE A 280 -18.61 -21.21 6.15
C PHE A 280 -17.19 -21.73 5.89
N ASP A 281 -16.50 -22.09 6.97
CA ASP A 281 -15.10 -22.55 6.91
C ASP A 281 -14.92 -23.73 5.95
N HIS A 282 -15.84 -24.71 5.97
CA HIS A 282 -15.77 -25.87 5.08
C HIS A 282 -15.88 -25.51 3.60
N GLU A 283 -16.77 -24.57 3.23
CA GLU A 283 -16.93 -24.10 1.85
C GLU A 283 -15.67 -23.35 1.38
N LEU A 284 -15.06 -22.56 2.28
CA LEU A 284 -13.84 -21.81 1.97
C LEU A 284 -12.62 -22.72 1.86
N ARG A 285 -12.51 -23.76 2.71
CA ARG A 285 -11.48 -24.79 2.60
C ARG A 285 -11.59 -25.54 1.29
N GLU A 286 -12.80 -25.90 0.85
CA GLU A 286 -13.01 -26.51 -0.46
C GLU A 286 -12.59 -25.54 -1.59
N GLN A 287 -13.05 -24.29 -1.54
CA GLN A 287 -12.80 -23.29 -2.59
C GLN A 287 -11.33 -22.84 -2.72
N TRP A 288 -10.56 -22.78 -1.62
CA TRP A 288 -9.15 -22.36 -1.62
C TRP A 288 -8.20 -23.55 -1.58
N GLY A 289 -8.58 -24.61 -0.87
CA GLY A 289 -7.84 -25.87 -0.83
C GLY A 289 -7.85 -26.55 -2.19
N GLY A 290 -9.00 -26.64 -2.86
CA GLY A 290 -9.10 -27.20 -4.21
C GLY A 290 -8.32 -26.40 -5.26
N LEU A 291 -8.24 -25.07 -5.14
CA LEU A 291 -7.52 -24.19 -6.08
C LEU A 291 -6.03 -24.55 -6.20
N LEU A 292 -5.40 -24.88 -5.08
CA LEU A 292 -3.96 -25.12 -4.99
C LEU A 292 -3.62 -26.54 -4.54
N ASN A 293 -4.62 -27.43 -4.50
CA ASN A 293 -4.53 -28.79 -3.95
C ASN A 293 -3.88 -28.83 -2.55
N LEU A 294 -4.34 -27.92 -1.68
CA LEU A 294 -3.83 -27.78 -0.30
C LEU A 294 -4.42 -28.86 0.61
N LYS A 295 -3.65 -29.23 1.63
CA LYS A 295 -4.16 -29.97 2.78
C LYS A 295 -5.07 -29.09 3.65
N ASP A 296 -5.88 -29.70 4.51
CA ASP A 296 -6.80 -28.97 5.38
C ASP A 296 -6.10 -27.95 6.30
N ASP A 297 -4.94 -28.30 6.86
CA ASP A 297 -4.13 -27.43 7.72
C ASP A 297 -3.51 -26.25 6.93
N GLU A 298 -3.07 -26.51 5.70
CA GLU A 298 -2.60 -25.49 4.77
C GLU A 298 -3.73 -24.54 4.33
N ALA A 299 -4.94 -25.08 4.10
CA ALA A 299 -6.12 -24.30 3.78
C ALA A 299 -6.52 -23.39 4.96
N ASP A 300 -6.48 -23.89 6.19
CA ASP A 300 -6.73 -23.08 7.38
C ASP A 300 -5.74 -21.92 7.52
N ILE A 301 -4.45 -22.17 7.27
CA ILE A 301 -3.42 -21.13 7.24
C ILE A 301 -3.69 -20.12 6.13
N MET A 302 -4.10 -20.57 4.94
CA MET A 302 -4.47 -19.68 3.85
C MET A 302 -5.62 -18.75 4.25
N LEU A 303 -6.70 -19.29 4.82
CA LEU A 303 -7.85 -18.48 5.26
C LEU A 303 -7.45 -17.46 6.33
N GLU A 304 -6.65 -17.88 7.31
CA GLU A 304 -6.13 -16.99 8.35
C GLU A 304 -5.24 -15.87 7.76
N VAL A 305 -4.42 -16.17 6.75
CA VAL A 305 -3.54 -15.20 6.10
C VAL A 305 -4.34 -14.18 5.26
N LEU A 306 -5.37 -14.64 4.54
CA LEU A 306 -6.21 -13.78 3.70
C LEU A 306 -7.21 -12.94 4.51
N GLY A 307 -7.47 -13.34 5.76
CA GLY A 307 -8.53 -12.79 6.59
C GLY A 307 -8.06 -11.98 7.79
N ILE A 308 -9.02 -11.33 8.44
CA ILE A 308 -8.90 -10.73 9.77
C ILE A 308 -9.58 -11.66 10.78
N SER A 309 -8.83 -12.07 11.81
CA SER A 309 -9.33 -12.94 12.88
C SER A 309 -9.20 -12.28 14.26
N PRO A 310 -9.77 -12.86 15.33
CA PRO A 310 -9.61 -12.37 16.70
C PRO A 310 -8.14 -12.13 17.09
N SER A 311 -7.20 -12.92 16.54
CA SER A 311 -5.77 -12.80 16.80
C SER A 311 -5.16 -11.47 16.31
N ASP A 312 -5.80 -10.80 15.34
CA ASP A 312 -5.32 -9.54 14.78
C ASP A 312 -5.76 -8.30 15.59
N SER A 313 -6.67 -8.45 16.56
CA SER A 313 -7.31 -7.32 17.25
C SER A 313 -6.32 -6.32 17.83
N THR A 314 -5.23 -6.80 18.44
CA THR A 314 -4.16 -5.93 18.99
C THR A 314 -3.40 -5.22 17.88
N HIS A 315 -3.12 -5.90 16.77
CA HIS A 315 -2.35 -5.34 15.67
C HIS A 315 -3.15 -4.30 14.88
N LEU A 316 -4.45 -4.52 14.68
CA LEU A 316 -5.32 -3.58 14.00
C LEU A 316 -5.30 -2.21 14.66
N LYS A 317 -5.20 -2.11 15.99
CA LYS A 317 -5.07 -0.82 16.70
C LYS A 317 -3.86 0.03 16.25
N LEU A 318 -2.86 -0.60 15.64
CA LEU A 318 -1.63 0.05 15.15
C LEU A 318 -1.71 0.44 13.66
N ILE A 319 -2.73 -0.03 12.93
CA ILE A 319 -2.89 0.23 11.50
C ILE A 319 -3.69 1.54 11.32
N PRO A 320 -3.14 2.54 10.63
CA PRO A 320 -3.82 3.83 10.48
C PRO A 320 -4.88 3.89 9.37
N ASP A 321 -4.94 2.89 8.49
CA ASP A 321 -5.77 2.88 7.27
C ASP A 321 -6.58 1.59 7.15
N CYS A 322 -7.47 1.49 6.15
CA CYS A 322 -8.30 0.32 5.88
C CYS A 322 -7.49 -0.98 5.79
N PRO A 323 -7.79 -2.03 6.59
CA PRO A 323 -7.13 -3.31 6.50
C PRO A 323 -7.79 -4.08 5.34
N GLN A 324 -7.20 -4.02 4.15
CA GLN A 324 -7.74 -4.53 2.88
C GLN A 324 -7.72 -6.06 2.79
N ALA A 325 -8.15 -6.75 3.84
CA ALA A 325 -8.28 -8.19 3.88
C ALA A 325 -9.42 -8.68 2.97
N LEU A 326 -9.30 -9.92 2.48
CA LEU A 326 -10.32 -10.55 1.64
C LEU A 326 -11.41 -11.23 2.47
N LEU A 327 -11.12 -11.53 3.73
CA LEU A 327 -12.04 -12.17 4.66
C LEU A 327 -12.04 -11.44 6.01
N ILE A 328 -13.16 -11.48 6.72
CA ILE A 328 -13.26 -11.02 8.11
C ILE A 328 -14.05 -12.05 8.89
N ARG A 329 -13.55 -12.53 10.02
CA ARG A 329 -14.30 -13.48 10.86
C ARG A 329 -15.67 -12.91 11.23
N GLY A 330 -16.72 -13.69 10.99
CA GLY A 330 -18.13 -13.35 11.30
C GLY A 330 -18.76 -14.24 12.37
N GLY A 331 -17.95 -15.12 12.96
CA GLY A 331 -18.32 -16.18 13.88
C GLY A 331 -17.28 -17.30 13.87
N ASP A 332 -17.48 -18.28 14.74
CA ASP A 332 -16.50 -19.35 15.02
C ASP A 332 -16.26 -20.27 13.81
N GLN A 333 -17.20 -20.30 12.85
CA GLN A 333 -17.19 -21.21 11.69
C GLN A 333 -17.50 -20.50 10.37
N CYS A 334 -17.45 -19.17 10.34
CA CYS A 334 -17.74 -18.42 9.12
C CYS A 334 -16.92 -17.14 8.96
N TRP A 335 -16.84 -16.70 7.71
CA TRP A 335 -16.18 -15.47 7.32
C TRP A 335 -17.12 -14.61 6.48
N HIS A 336 -17.14 -13.32 6.77
CA HIS A 336 -17.61 -12.32 5.81
C HIS A 336 -16.58 -12.20 4.69
N LYS A 337 -17.08 -12.04 3.47
CA LYS A 337 -16.32 -11.85 2.23
C LYS A 337 -16.60 -10.42 1.72
N PRO A 338 -15.99 -9.39 2.33
CA PRO A 338 -16.16 -8.03 1.86
C PRO A 338 -15.56 -7.87 0.46
N VAL A 339 -16.16 -7.00 -0.35
CA VAL A 339 -15.62 -6.65 -1.67
C VAL A 339 -14.49 -5.63 -1.58
N PHE A 340 -14.45 -4.78 -0.54
CA PHE A 340 -13.49 -3.68 -0.48
C PHE A 340 -12.03 -4.14 -0.54
N GLY A 341 -11.72 -5.33 0.00
CA GLY A 341 -10.37 -5.89 -0.03
C GLY A 341 -9.90 -6.20 -1.44
N GLY A 342 -10.66 -7.02 -2.17
CA GLY A 342 -10.32 -7.45 -3.53
C GLY A 342 -10.54 -6.37 -4.61
N LEU A 343 -11.44 -5.41 -4.36
CA LEU A 343 -11.66 -4.26 -5.24
C LEU A 343 -10.60 -3.16 -5.11
N ASN A 344 -9.70 -3.22 -4.13
CA ASN A 344 -8.64 -2.24 -3.94
C ASN A 344 -7.25 -2.90 -4.06
N ASN A 345 -6.50 -3.01 -2.96
CA ASN A 345 -5.19 -3.66 -2.91
C ASN A 345 -5.04 -4.55 -1.67
N PRO A 346 -5.22 -5.88 -1.79
CA PRO A 346 -5.10 -6.82 -0.67
C PRO A 346 -3.66 -7.21 -0.31
N PHE A 347 -2.68 -6.95 -1.18
CA PHE A 347 -1.28 -7.37 -0.94
C PHE A 347 -0.66 -6.84 0.36
N PRO A 348 -0.82 -5.56 0.72
CA PRO A 348 -0.19 -5.03 1.93
C PRO A 348 -0.71 -5.70 3.21
N TRP A 349 -2.00 -6.03 3.27
CA TRP A 349 -2.57 -6.81 4.38
C TRP A 349 -1.91 -8.17 4.49
N VAL A 350 -1.94 -8.95 3.40
CA VAL A 350 -1.47 -10.34 3.38
C VAL A 350 0.03 -10.41 3.67
N ASN A 351 0.84 -9.54 3.04
CA ASN A 351 2.28 -9.49 3.26
C ASN A 351 2.63 -9.20 4.72
N ARG A 352 1.92 -8.26 5.36
CA ARG A 352 2.11 -7.98 6.79
C ARG A 352 1.64 -9.13 7.67
N LYS A 353 0.54 -9.79 7.32
CA LYS A 353 0.04 -10.97 8.06
C LYS A 353 1.05 -12.13 7.99
N LEU A 354 1.61 -12.40 6.80
CA LEU A 354 2.71 -13.35 6.60
C LEU A 354 3.94 -13.01 7.44
N GLN A 355 4.36 -11.75 7.45
CA GLN A 355 5.49 -11.29 8.26
C GLN A 355 5.24 -11.49 9.78
N ARG A 356 4.00 -11.29 10.24
CA ARG A 356 3.63 -11.50 11.66
C ARG A 356 3.60 -12.98 12.04
N MET A 357 2.99 -13.82 11.18
CA MET A 357 2.81 -15.24 11.46
C MET A 357 4.10 -16.05 11.28
N PHE A 358 4.93 -15.69 10.28
CA PHE A 358 6.08 -16.47 9.84
C PHE A 358 7.36 -15.62 9.78
N ARG A 359 7.66 -14.91 10.87
CA ARG A 359 8.73 -13.90 10.89
C ARG A 359 10.09 -14.43 10.43
N SER A 360 10.51 -15.59 10.93
CA SER A 360 11.81 -16.18 10.57
C SER A 360 11.91 -16.53 9.08
N ASP A 361 10.81 -16.99 8.47
CA ASP A 361 10.79 -17.32 7.06
C ASP A 361 10.77 -16.07 6.19
N TRP A 362 10.01 -15.06 6.62
CA TRP A 362 9.99 -13.74 6.01
C TRP A 362 11.40 -13.13 5.98
N ASP A 363 12.09 -13.07 7.12
CA ASP A 363 13.43 -12.49 7.20
C ASP A 363 14.44 -13.24 6.32
N ARG A 364 14.31 -14.57 6.19
CA ARG A 364 15.14 -15.36 5.26
C ARG A 364 14.82 -15.06 3.79
N ALA A 365 13.54 -14.96 3.43
CA ALA A 365 13.13 -14.66 2.07
C ALA A 365 13.49 -13.22 1.65
N VAL A 366 13.48 -12.28 2.59
CA VAL A 366 13.95 -10.90 2.38
C VAL A 366 15.41 -10.86 1.92
N ASN A 367 16.27 -11.77 2.38
CA ASN A 367 17.68 -11.82 1.96
C ASN A 367 17.87 -12.15 0.48
N LEU A 368 16.85 -12.71 -0.19
CA LEU A 368 16.91 -13.03 -1.63
C LEU A 368 16.54 -11.83 -2.51
N ARG A 369 15.91 -10.80 -1.93
CA ARG A 369 15.39 -9.64 -2.66
C ARG A 369 16.48 -8.80 -3.32
N GLU A 370 17.67 -8.73 -2.73
CA GLU A 370 18.77 -7.92 -3.28
C GLU A 370 19.20 -8.44 -4.67
N ALA A 371 19.30 -9.76 -4.83
CA ALA A 371 19.64 -10.37 -6.12
C ALA A 371 18.60 -10.03 -7.19
N VAL A 372 17.31 -10.17 -6.87
CA VAL A 372 16.20 -9.79 -7.75
C VAL A 372 16.28 -8.31 -8.11
N PHE A 373 16.55 -7.44 -7.14
CA PHE A 373 16.63 -6.00 -7.40
C PHE A 373 17.83 -5.65 -8.29
N ARG A 374 18.95 -6.36 -8.15
CA ARG A 374 20.10 -6.23 -9.06
C ARG A 374 19.74 -6.67 -10.48
N ASP A 375 18.96 -7.73 -10.64
CA ASP A 375 18.53 -8.23 -11.95
C ASP A 375 17.54 -7.29 -12.63
N ASP A 376 16.57 -6.75 -11.87
CA ASP A 376 15.68 -5.68 -12.32
C ASP A 376 16.48 -4.45 -12.81
N LEU A 377 17.47 -4.03 -12.04
CA LEU A 377 18.34 -2.92 -12.40
C LEU A 377 19.17 -3.21 -13.66
N ARG A 378 19.68 -4.45 -13.80
CA ARG A 378 20.39 -4.88 -15.02
C ARG A 378 19.49 -4.81 -16.25
N ALA A 379 18.22 -5.19 -16.13
CA ALA A 379 17.27 -5.17 -17.24
C ALA A 379 17.01 -3.75 -17.78
N LEU A 380 17.16 -2.69 -16.96
CA LEU A 380 17.04 -1.31 -17.42
C LEU A 380 18.23 -0.83 -18.26
N PHE A 381 19.39 -1.46 -18.11
CA PHE A 381 20.62 -1.08 -18.77
C PHE A 381 21.22 -2.30 -19.48
N PRO A 382 20.64 -2.72 -20.63
CA PRO A 382 21.03 -3.94 -21.30
C PRO A 382 22.35 -3.83 -22.07
N GLU A 383 23.00 -4.98 -22.25
CA GLU A 383 24.11 -5.18 -23.19
C GLU A 383 23.66 -4.92 -24.66
N PRO A 384 24.57 -4.55 -25.59
CA PRO A 384 26.01 -4.41 -25.43
C PRO A 384 26.48 -3.03 -24.93
N ARG A 385 25.56 -2.06 -24.80
CA ARG A 385 25.93 -0.69 -24.40
C ARG A 385 26.40 -0.62 -22.96
N PHE A 386 25.67 -1.27 -22.06
CA PHE A 386 25.96 -1.22 -20.63
C PHE A 386 26.56 -2.53 -20.15
N PHE A 387 27.54 -2.42 -19.26
CA PHE A 387 28.12 -3.55 -18.54
C PHE A 387 27.72 -3.48 -17.07
N MET A 388 27.31 -4.61 -16.50
CA MET A 388 27.11 -4.74 -15.06
C MET A 388 27.83 -5.99 -14.55
N PRO A 389 28.81 -5.87 -13.63
CA PRO A 389 29.43 -7.03 -13.00
C PRO A 389 28.38 -7.96 -12.36
N SER A 390 28.58 -9.26 -12.50
CA SER A 390 27.62 -10.28 -12.06
C SER A 390 27.44 -10.32 -10.53
N LYS A 391 28.48 -9.98 -9.76
CA LYS A 391 28.49 -10.03 -8.28
C LYS A 391 28.71 -8.64 -7.65
N PRO A 392 28.23 -8.40 -6.41
CA PRO A 392 28.61 -7.25 -5.62
C PRO A 392 30.13 -7.19 -5.38
N ARG A 393 30.67 -5.97 -5.19
CA ARG A 393 32.10 -5.75 -4.94
C ARG A 393 32.30 -5.30 -3.50
N ARG A 394 33.14 -5.99 -2.73
CA ARG A 394 33.53 -5.54 -1.38
C ARG A 394 34.74 -4.62 -1.46
N LEU A 395 34.64 -3.45 -0.87
CA LEU A 395 35.75 -2.52 -0.68
C LEU A 395 36.52 -2.90 0.58
N ARG A 396 37.85 -2.94 0.49
CA ARG A 396 38.72 -3.41 1.56
C ARG A 396 39.92 -2.49 1.72
N GLU A 397 40.29 -2.25 2.96
CA GLU A 397 41.51 -1.54 3.33
C GLU A 397 42.17 -2.28 4.50
N GLY A 398 43.48 -2.56 4.39
CA GLY A 398 44.21 -3.32 5.40
C GLY A 398 43.61 -4.69 5.74
N GLY A 399 42.95 -5.34 4.77
CA GLY A 399 42.26 -6.64 4.96
C GLY A 399 40.85 -6.54 5.56
N ARG A 400 40.47 -5.41 6.15
CA ARG A 400 39.13 -5.15 6.69
C ARG A 400 38.16 -4.77 5.57
N VAL A 401 36.92 -5.28 5.64
CA VAL A 401 35.84 -4.82 4.76
C VAL A 401 35.34 -3.46 5.26
N LEU A 402 35.38 -2.45 4.40
CA LEU A 402 34.87 -1.12 4.69
C LEU A 402 33.37 -1.04 4.40
N THR A 403 32.99 -1.45 3.19
CA THR A 403 31.61 -1.53 2.71
C THR A 403 31.54 -2.43 1.47
N ASP A 404 30.34 -2.74 1.02
CA ASP A 404 30.04 -3.31 -0.28
C ASP A 404 29.46 -2.28 -1.28
N ILE A 405 29.58 -2.65 -2.55
CA ILE A 405 28.93 -2.03 -3.70
C ILE A 405 27.90 -3.02 -4.22
N ASP A 406 26.63 -2.70 -3.99
CA ASP A 406 25.50 -3.56 -4.32
C ASP A 406 25.25 -3.66 -5.81
N ALA A 407 25.68 -2.69 -6.62
CA ALA A 407 25.73 -2.80 -8.08
C ALA A 407 26.65 -1.74 -8.70
N ALA A 408 27.18 -2.05 -9.87
CA ALA A 408 27.92 -1.09 -10.70
C ALA A 408 27.47 -1.24 -12.15
N ILE A 409 27.23 -0.13 -12.84
CA ILE A 409 26.84 -0.11 -14.26
C ILE A 409 27.77 0.82 -15.00
N PHE A 410 28.37 0.31 -16.06
CA PHE A 410 29.29 1.07 -16.90
C PHE A 410 28.69 1.26 -18.29
N ASP A 411 28.53 2.52 -18.71
CA ASP A 411 28.13 2.86 -20.08
C ASP A 411 29.36 2.89 -20.98
N ARG A 412 29.53 1.87 -21.82
CA ARG A 412 30.68 1.72 -22.72
C ARG A 412 30.77 2.83 -23.77
N GLN A 413 29.67 3.52 -24.06
CA GLN A 413 29.67 4.60 -25.04
C GLN A 413 30.18 5.91 -24.45
N THR A 414 29.85 6.20 -23.20
CA THR A 414 30.13 7.50 -22.58
C THR A 414 31.29 7.45 -21.60
N GLY A 415 31.63 6.28 -21.07
CA GLY A 415 32.65 6.10 -20.05
C GLY A 415 32.14 6.41 -18.63
N THR A 416 30.82 6.53 -18.43
CA THR A 416 30.25 6.81 -17.11
C THR A 416 30.04 5.53 -16.32
N LEU A 417 30.60 5.49 -15.11
CA LEU A 417 30.42 4.43 -14.11
C LEU A 417 29.41 4.89 -13.05
N ALA A 418 28.24 4.24 -13.03
CA ALA A 418 27.26 4.38 -11.97
C ALA A 418 27.48 3.32 -10.89
N VAL A 419 27.56 3.73 -9.64
CA VAL A 419 27.78 2.87 -8.47
C VAL A 419 26.56 2.98 -7.55
N PHE A 420 25.99 1.86 -7.17
CA PHE A 420 24.72 1.80 -6.44
C PHE A 420 24.88 1.15 -5.07
N GLN A 421 24.31 1.80 -4.06
CA GLN A 421 23.76 1.12 -2.89
C GLN A 421 22.28 0.86 -3.14
N ILE A 422 21.84 -0.36 -2.91
CA ILE A 422 20.47 -0.82 -3.09
C ILE A 422 19.88 -1.15 -1.71
N LYS A 423 18.66 -0.69 -1.45
CA LYS A 423 17.93 -1.00 -0.20
C LYS A 423 16.51 -1.44 -0.49
N TRP A 424 16.17 -2.67 -0.10
CA TRP A 424 14.80 -3.16 -0.19
C TRP A 424 14.04 -2.89 1.11
N GLN A 425 13.52 -1.68 1.23
CA GLN A 425 12.56 -1.34 2.27
C GLN A 425 11.15 -1.76 1.86
N ASP A 426 10.38 -2.31 2.80
CA ASP A 426 8.95 -2.58 2.60
C ASP A 426 8.18 -1.27 2.33
N SER A 427 6.87 -1.32 2.11
CA SER A 427 6.00 -0.13 2.13
C SER A 427 5.60 0.22 3.57
N PHE A 428 5.55 1.50 3.94
CA PHE A 428 5.15 1.95 5.30
C PHE A 428 3.68 2.39 5.33
N GLU A 429 3.02 2.34 4.16
CA GLU A 429 1.65 2.80 3.96
C GLU A 429 1.43 4.18 4.62
N ASN A 430 0.54 4.26 5.61
CA ASN A 430 0.19 5.47 6.32
C ASN A 430 0.77 5.56 7.74
N SER A 431 1.66 4.64 8.15
CA SER A 431 2.28 4.65 9.48
C SER A 431 3.43 5.65 9.55
N LEU A 432 3.24 6.74 10.29
CA LEU A 432 4.27 7.77 10.48
C LEU A 432 5.44 7.29 11.35
N THR A 433 5.20 6.33 12.23
CA THR A 433 6.26 5.67 13.01
C THR A 433 7.17 4.82 12.14
N GLU A 434 6.60 3.96 11.29
CA GLU A 434 7.40 3.18 10.33
C GLU A 434 8.13 4.10 9.34
N ARG A 435 7.46 5.14 8.85
CA ARG A 435 8.05 6.18 8.02
C ARG A 435 9.28 6.80 8.68
N ALA A 436 9.16 7.27 9.93
CA ALA A 436 10.27 7.93 10.64
C ALA A 436 11.46 6.99 10.86
N SER A 437 11.20 5.74 11.22
CA SER A 437 12.24 4.71 11.36
C SER A 437 12.98 4.47 10.05
N ARG A 438 12.25 4.31 8.94
CA ARG A 438 12.85 4.05 7.61
C ARG A 438 13.62 5.24 7.08
N GLN A 439 13.10 6.45 7.27
CA GLN A 439 13.81 7.68 6.95
C GLN A 439 15.16 7.73 7.66
N SER A 440 15.16 7.55 8.99
CA SER A 440 16.37 7.64 9.81
C SER A 440 17.40 6.59 9.39
N ASN A 441 16.97 5.33 9.20
CA ASN A 441 17.86 4.25 8.79
C ASN A 441 18.43 4.48 7.38
N LEU A 442 17.58 4.84 6.42
CA LEU A 442 18.01 5.07 5.04
C LEU A 442 19.02 6.21 4.93
N VAL A 443 18.74 7.36 5.56
CA VAL A 443 19.63 8.53 5.49
C VAL A 443 20.93 8.25 6.21
N LYS A 444 20.89 7.63 7.41
CA LYS A 444 22.09 7.29 8.17
C LYS A 444 23.00 6.32 7.41
N GLU A 445 22.45 5.21 6.93
CA GLU A 445 23.22 4.18 6.23
C GLU A 445 23.70 4.67 4.87
N GLY A 446 22.85 5.34 4.10
CA GLY A 446 23.20 5.86 2.78
C GLY A 446 24.25 6.96 2.85
N ASN A 447 24.13 7.93 3.77
CA ASN A 447 25.15 8.98 3.94
C ASN A 447 26.50 8.37 4.40
N ALA A 448 26.48 7.40 5.32
CA ALA A 448 27.70 6.71 5.75
C ALA A 448 28.37 5.94 4.60
N TRP A 449 27.58 5.25 3.77
CA TRP A 449 28.09 4.55 2.58
C TRP A 449 28.74 5.52 1.58
N ILE A 450 28.07 6.63 1.27
CA ILE A 450 28.59 7.66 0.35
C ILE A 450 29.93 8.19 0.84
N GLU A 451 30.06 8.44 2.14
CA GLU A 451 31.31 8.91 2.75
C GLU A 451 32.42 7.87 2.59
N VAL A 452 32.17 6.61 2.93
CA VAL A 452 33.15 5.52 2.79
C VAL A 452 33.60 5.35 1.34
N VAL A 453 32.68 5.31 0.39
CA VAL A 453 33.03 5.14 -1.04
C VAL A 453 33.78 6.37 -1.58
N SER A 454 33.36 7.57 -1.18
CA SER A 454 34.03 8.81 -1.60
C SER A 454 35.46 8.88 -1.09
N ASN A 455 35.69 8.50 0.17
CA ASN A 455 37.02 8.50 0.79
C ASN A 455 37.90 7.39 0.21
N TYR A 456 37.35 6.20 -0.01
CA TYR A 456 38.08 5.09 -0.64
C TYR A 456 38.56 5.43 -2.06
N CYS A 457 37.80 6.25 -2.79
CA CYS A 457 38.12 6.71 -4.13
C CYS A 457 38.93 8.02 -4.18
N ALA A 458 39.25 8.62 -3.03
CA ALA A 458 39.93 9.89 -2.96
C ALA A 458 41.39 9.76 -3.46
N GLY A 459 41.82 10.70 -4.32
CA GLY A 459 43.18 10.71 -4.86
C GLY A 459 43.46 9.74 -6.02
N LEU A 460 42.55 8.80 -6.31
CA LEU A 460 42.71 7.83 -7.40
C LEU A 460 42.39 8.41 -8.80
N GLY A 461 43.06 7.89 -9.82
CA GLY A 461 42.74 8.12 -11.24
C GLY A 461 41.36 7.57 -11.66
N GLY A 462 40.85 7.96 -12.82
CA GLY A 462 39.54 7.50 -13.31
C GLY A 462 39.47 6.00 -13.57
N ASP A 463 40.52 5.48 -14.19
CA ASP A 463 40.79 4.07 -14.45
C ASP A 463 41.05 3.28 -13.16
N GLU A 464 41.88 3.81 -12.26
CA GLU A 464 42.15 3.19 -10.95
C GLU A 464 40.86 3.05 -10.13
N ARG A 465 40.02 4.09 -10.08
CA ARG A 465 38.71 4.02 -9.41
C ARG A 465 37.83 2.94 -10.03
N ALA A 466 37.71 2.92 -11.35
CA ALA A 466 36.90 1.94 -12.06
C ALA A 466 37.33 0.49 -11.76
N LEU A 467 38.64 0.25 -11.75
CA LEU A 467 39.23 -1.06 -11.46
C LEU A 467 38.96 -1.50 -10.02
N GLN A 468 39.14 -0.58 -9.07
CA GLN A 468 38.86 -0.80 -7.65
C GLN A 468 37.37 -1.11 -7.39
N LEU A 469 36.49 -0.46 -8.14
CA LEU A 469 35.03 -0.64 -8.07
C LEU A 469 34.52 -1.85 -8.86
N GLY A 470 35.41 -2.62 -9.47
CA GLY A 470 35.10 -3.94 -10.03
C GLY A 470 34.91 -3.99 -11.54
N LEU A 471 35.33 -2.96 -12.28
CA LEU A 471 35.43 -3.08 -13.75
C LEU A 471 36.68 -3.87 -14.17
N PRO A 472 36.57 -4.69 -15.23
CA PRO A 472 37.72 -5.27 -15.92
C PRO A 472 38.69 -4.21 -16.46
N ASN A 473 39.98 -4.54 -16.57
CA ASN A 473 41.04 -3.60 -16.95
C ASN A 473 40.80 -2.90 -18.30
N ASP A 474 40.31 -3.65 -19.30
CA ASP A 474 40.01 -3.15 -20.64
C ASP A 474 38.91 -2.08 -20.65
N MET A 475 37.91 -2.23 -19.76
CA MET A 475 36.84 -1.24 -19.61
C MET A 475 37.25 -0.08 -18.71
N ALA A 476 37.99 -0.35 -17.64
CA ALA A 476 38.42 0.65 -16.66
C ALA A 476 39.21 1.79 -17.29
N ALA A 477 40.08 1.49 -18.26
CA ALA A 477 40.85 2.50 -18.99
C ALA A 477 40.00 3.55 -19.73
N SER A 478 38.73 3.22 -20.03
CA SER A 478 37.79 4.12 -20.73
C SER A 478 36.85 4.88 -19.78
N ALA A 479 36.99 4.71 -18.46
CA ALA A 479 36.16 5.38 -17.48
C ALA A 479 36.50 6.88 -17.34
N LYS A 480 35.47 7.73 -17.50
CA LYS A 480 35.59 9.19 -17.50
C LYS A 480 34.90 9.85 -16.31
N ALA A 481 33.82 9.26 -15.81
CA ALA A 481 33.03 9.83 -14.72
C ALA A 481 32.53 8.73 -13.77
N MET A 482 32.38 9.07 -12.49
CA MET A 482 31.78 8.21 -11.47
C MET A 482 30.57 8.92 -10.86
N CYS A 483 29.43 8.21 -10.81
CA CYS A 483 28.18 8.70 -10.27
C CYS A 483 27.70 7.76 -9.16
N LEU A 484 27.46 8.29 -7.95
CA LEU A 484 26.94 7.51 -6.82
C LEU A 484 25.41 7.55 -6.80
N PHE A 485 24.79 6.42 -6.53
CA PHE A 485 23.34 6.27 -6.42
C PHE A 485 22.96 5.53 -5.15
N VAL A 486 21.91 6.00 -4.49
CA VAL A 486 21.21 5.26 -3.45
C VAL A 486 19.81 4.95 -3.99
N LEU A 487 19.57 3.68 -4.26
CA LEU A 487 18.34 3.17 -4.85
C LEU A 487 17.55 2.37 -3.83
N THR A 488 16.27 2.68 -3.70
CA THR A 488 15.38 1.94 -2.80
C THR A 488 14.19 1.36 -3.54
N ARG A 489 13.56 0.29 -3.02
CA ARG A 489 12.39 -0.29 -3.71
C ARG A 489 11.19 0.65 -3.71
N ASN A 490 10.73 1.09 -2.53
CA ASN A 490 9.41 1.73 -2.40
C ASN A 490 9.41 3.25 -2.15
N GLY A 491 10.44 3.86 -1.54
CA GLY A 491 10.40 5.30 -1.24
C GLY A 491 11.71 5.91 -0.78
N ALA A 492 12.38 6.69 -1.62
CA ALA A 492 13.66 7.29 -1.27
C ALA A 492 13.54 8.72 -0.77
N LYS A 493 12.38 9.37 -0.86
CA LYS A 493 12.20 10.79 -0.53
C LYS A 493 11.34 10.92 0.70
N PHE A 494 11.86 11.61 1.72
CA PHE A 494 11.17 11.82 2.98
C PHE A 494 11.12 13.32 3.32
N SER A 495 9.99 13.75 3.85
CA SER A 495 9.77 15.13 4.32
C SER A 495 10.38 15.32 5.72
N GLY A 496 11.02 16.46 5.98
CA GLY A 496 11.70 16.73 7.27
C GLY A 496 12.95 15.88 7.48
N GLY A 497 13.49 15.86 8.71
CA GLY A 497 14.65 15.05 9.12
C GLY A 497 16.01 15.49 8.55
N GLU A 498 17.02 14.63 8.71
CA GLU A 498 18.39 14.86 8.22
C GLU A 498 18.46 14.92 6.68
N PRO A 499 19.30 15.79 6.10
CA PRO A 499 19.43 15.90 4.66
C PRO A 499 20.15 14.69 4.05
N GLN A 500 19.73 14.35 2.84
CA GLN A 500 20.41 13.37 1.98
C GLN A 500 21.69 13.97 1.40
N ASP A 501 22.78 13.20 1.40
CA ASP A 501 24.05 13.65 0.84
C ASP A 501 23.95 13.91 -0.68
N SER A 502 24.30 15.14 -1.06
CA SER A 502 24.19 15.65 -2.43
C SER A 502 25.26 15.15 -3.41
N ARG A 503 26.25 14.36 -2.93
CA ARG A 503 27.22 13.64 -3.79
C ARG A 503 26.57 12.47 -4.52
N ALA A 504 25.45 11.94 -4.01
CA ALA A 504 24.71 10.86 -4.64
C ALA A 504 23.34 11.28 -5.17
N ALA A 505 22.83 10.51 -6.11
CA ALA A 505 21.45 10.57 -6.56
C ALA A 505 20.60 9.56 -5.78
N TRP A 506 19.49 10.03 -5.21
CA TRP A 506 18.62 9.20 -4.39
C TRP A 506 17.30 8.96 -5.10
N PHE A 507 16.93 7.69 -5.31
CA PHE A 507 15.72 7.29 -6.05
C PHE A 507 14.97 6.14 -5.39
N SER A 508 13.65 6.18 -5.46
CA SER A 508 12.86 4.94 -5.41
C SER A 508 12.92 4.26 -6.79
N TRP A 509 12.64 2.95 -6.82
CA TRP A 509 12.59 2.19 -8.06
C TRP A 509 11.62 2.80 -9.05
N PHE A 510 10.44 3.19 -8.58
CA PHE A 510 9.42 3.81 -9.41
C PHE A 510 9.85 5.19 -9.96
N ASP A 511 10.56 6.01 -9.17
CA ASP A 511 11.10 7.29 -9.67
C ASP A 511 12.21 7.06 -10.72
N LEU A 512 13.07 6.05 -10.51
CA LEU A 512 14.07 5.65 -11.51
C LEU A 512 13.41 5.20 -12.82
N LEU A 513 12.42 4.31 -12.76
CA LEU A 513 11.68 3.83 -13.95
C LEU A 513 11.05 5.00 -14.73
N LYS A 514 10.37 5.90 -14.02
CA LYS A 514 9.74 7.08 -14.62
C LYS A 514 10.75 7.98 -15.33
N ARG A 515 11.92 8.17 -14.73
CA ARG A 515 12.99 8.99 -15.32
C ARG A 515 13.63 8.31 -16.51
N CYS A 516 13.94 7.02 -16.42
CA CYS A 516 14.46 6.23 -17.54
C CYS A 516 13.52 6.29 -18.75
N HIS A 517 12.20 6.20 -18.52
CA HIS A 517 11.19 6.34 -19.58
C HIS A 517 11.19 7.72 -20.25
N SER A 518 11.72 8.75 -19.59
CA SER A 518 11.76 10.13 -20.08
C SER A 518 13.12 10.54 -20.67
N LEU A 519 14.11 9.64 -20.68
CA LEU A 519 15.46 9.93 -21.18
C LEU A 519 15.46 10.08 -22.71
N SER A 520 16.22 11.05 -23.21
CA SER A 520 16.40 11.22 -24.65
C SER A 520 17.45 10.24 -25.19
N PRO A 521 17.21 9.59 -26.34
CA PRO A 521 18.22 8.76 -27.01
C PRO A 521 19.50 9.55 -27.32
N GLY A 522 20.66 8.90 -27.23
CA GLY A 522 21.95 9.47 -27.68
C GLY A 522 22.71 10.33 -26.66
N LYS A 523 22.17 10.57 -25.46
CA LYS A 523 22.91 11.23 -24.36
C LYS A 523 23.58 10.24 -23.42
N ASP A 524 24.27 10.74 -22.40
CA ASP A 524 24.76 9.98 -21.23
C ASP A 524 23.63 9.81 -20.20
N PRO A 525 22.91 8.68 -20.20
CA PRO A 525 21.74 8.48 -19.36
C PRO A 525 22.12 8.39 -17.89
N LEU A 526 23.26 7.77 -17.56
CA LEU A 526 23.69 7.60 -16.18
C LEU A 526 24.02 8.97 -15.55
N LEU A 527 24.73 9.83 -16.29
CA LEU A 527 25.04 11.18 -15.81
C LEU A 527 23.80 12.07 -15.71
N GLU A 528 22.86 11.98 -16.67
CA GLU A 528 21.60 12.73 -16.60
C GLU A 528 20.74 12.30 -15.40
N LEU A 529 20.59 10.98 -15.19
CA LEU A 529 19.92 10.43 -14.02
C LEU A 529 20.56 10.93 -12.73
N TRP A 530 21.90 10.82 -12.62
CA TRP A 530 22.63 11.27 -11.44
C TRP A 530 22.39 12.75 -11.12
N LYS A 531 22.52 13.62 -12.13
CA LYS A 531 22.27 15.06 -11.99
C LYS A 531 20.84 15.35 -11.53
N SER A 532 19.86 14.58 -12.03
CA SER A 532 18.45 14.78 -11.72
C SER A 532 18.05 14.32 -10.30
N GLY A 533 18.75 13.31 -9.75
CA GLY A 533 18.44 12.73 -8.44
C GLY A 533 19.07 13.45 -7.26
N ARG A 534 20.22 14.11 -7.46
CA ARG A 534 20.98 14.80 -6.41
C ARG A 534 20.42 16.17 -5.98
N LYS A 535 19.57 16.78 -6.81
CA LYS A 535 18.93 18.09 -6.56
C LYS A 535 17.43 17.98 -6.83
N THR A 536 16.74 17.27 -5.95
CA THR A 536 15.28 17.13 -6.05
C THR A 536 14.60 18.31 -5.35
N ARG A 537 13.68 18.95 -6.06
CA ARG A 537 12.78 19.93 -5.45
C ARG A 537 11.44 19.24 -5.16
N PRO A 538 10.85 19.46 -3.98
CA PRO A 538 9.50 18.99 -3.72
C PRO A 538 8.56 19.62 -4.77
N PRO A 539 7.47 18.93 -5.17
CA PRO A 539 6.45 19.54 -6.00
C PRO A 539 5.96 20.85 -5.37
N ARG A 540 5.65 21.86 -6.18
CA ARG A 540 5.00 23.08 -5.67
C ARG A 540 3.66 22.68 -5.05
N GLY A 541 3.60 22.61 -3.72
CA GLY A 541 2.33 22.42 -3.04
C GLY A 541 1.44 23.64 -3.27
N ARG A 542 0.15 23.39 -3.46
CA ARG A 542 -0.84 24.46 -3.39
C ARG A 542 -1.00 24.84 -1.92
N ARG A 543 -1.08 26.14 -1.63
CA ARG A 543 -1.48 26.60 -0.30
C ARG A 543 -2.91 26.14 -0.08
N GLU A 544 -3.06 25.04 0.63
CA GLU A 544 -4.34 24.42 0.91
C GLU A 544 -4.65 24.60 2.39
N VAL A 545 -5.90 25.00 2.65
CA VAL A 545 -6.44 25.06 4.01
C VAL A 545 -7.57 24.04 4.07
N GLN A 546 -7.34 22.95 4.79
CA GLN A 546 -8.39 21.98 5.08
C GLN A 546 -9.01 22.34 6.42
N ARG A 547 -10.33 22.23 6.50
CA ARG A 547 -11.09 22.53 7.71
C ARG A 547 -12.08 21.42 7.96
N PHE A 548 -12.20 21.01 9.22
CA PHE A 548 -13.23 20.08 9.66
C PHE A 548 -13.59 20.37 11.10
N GLU A 549 -14.76 19.88 11.50
CA GLU A 549 -15.23 19.95 12.88
C GLU A 549 -15.32 18.54 13.44
N LEU A 550 -14.84 18.36 14.68
CA LEU A 550 -14.90 17.09 15.39
C LEU A 550 -15.37 17.34 16.82
N ASP A 551 -16.50 16.73 17.18
CA ASP A 551 -17.13 16.83 18.50
C ASP A 551 -17.28 18.27 19.03
N GLY A 552 -17.62 19.22 18.13
CA GLY A 552 -17.82 20.64 18.42
C GLY A 552 -16.53 21.49 18.39
N VAL A 553 -15.40 20.90 18.02
CA VAL A 553 -14.10 21.59 17.94
C VAL A 553 -13.70 21.77 16.47
N ARG A 554 -13.47 23.03 16.08
CA ARG A 554 -12.97 23.38 14.75
C ARG A 554 -11.47 23.11 14.65
N ILE A 555 -11.08 22.40 13.60
CA ILE A 555 -9.70 22.06 13.28
C ILE A 555 -9.37 22.60 11.89
N GLU A 556 -8.18 23.18 11.76
CA GLU A 556 -7.62 23.64 10.49
C GLU A 556 -6.25 22.99 10.26
N SER A 557 -5.98 22.51 9.05
CA SER A 557 -4.62 22.19 8.62
C SER A 557 -4.22 23.11 7.47
N VAL A 558 -3.01 23.66 7.53
CA VAL A 558 -2.52 24.65 6.58
C VAL A 558 -1.14 24.24 6.10
N VAL A 559 -0.96 24.07 4.80
CA VAL A 559 0.35 23.84 4.19
C VAL A 559 1.01 25.20 3.90
N VAL A 560 2.18 25.43 4.49
CA VAL A 560 2.97 26.66 4.31
C VAL A 560 4.19 26.29 3.48
N ASN A 561 4.06 26.35 2.15
CA ASN A 561 5.19 26.23 1.23
C ASN A 561 5.72 27.61 0.83
#